data_AF-A0ABD3TAM0-F1
#
_entry.id   AF-A0ABD3TAM0-F1
#
_cell.length_a   1.000
_cell.length_b   1.000
_cell.length_c   1.000
_cell.angle_alpha   90.00
_cell.angle_beta   90.00
_cell.angle_gamma   90.00
#
_symmetry.space_group_name_H-M   'P 1'
#
loop_
_entity.id
_entity.type
_entity.pdbx_description
1 polymer ?
#
loop_
_entity_poly.entity_id
_entity_poly.type
_entity_poly.pdbx_seq_one_letter_code
_entity_poly.pdbx_strand_id
1 'polypeptide(L)'
;MFTSWIKQNPGRRFLRCPGVSGRRCDFFEWVDPYICDRAAQIILGLLVRMTHVEGHNRELQTQNTGLQEENRLLLESLIRLEAANKSLLYKFKLLKICATICLLAYVFYIMS
;
A
#
# COMPACT_ATOMS: atom_id res chain seq x y z
N MET A 1 19.66 -37.18 -26.53
CA MET A 1 18.67 -36.24 -25.99
C MET A 1 17.30 -36.87 -26.15
N PHE A 2 16.48 -36.87 -25.10
CA PHE A 2 15.16 -37.51 -25.06
C PHE A 2 14.07 -36.45 -24.89
N THR A 3 12.85 -36.78 -25.27
CA THR A 3 11.67 -35.91 -25.09
C THR A 3 10.68 -36.60 -24.17
N SER A 4 10.20 -35.87 -23.17
CA SER A 4 9.16 -36.33 -22.26
C SER A 4 7.78 -36.19 -22.93
N TRP A 5 6.98 -37.24 -22.83
CA TRP A 5 5.60 -37.28 -23.34
C TRP A 5 4.57 -37.54 -22.24
N ILE A 6 5.00 -37.51 -20.96
CA ILE A 6 4.07 -37.64 -19.84
C ILE A 6 3.26 -36.34 -19.69
N LYS A 7 2.03 -36.47 -19.16
CA LYS A 7 1.08 -35.36 -19.02
C LYS A 7 1.64 -34.15 -18.26
N GLN A 8 2.54 -34.38 -17.30
CA GLN A 8 3.14 -33.32 -16.48
C GLN A 8 4.24 -32.53 -17.20
N ASN A 9 4.90 -33.13 -18.19
CA ASN A 9 6.04 -32.52 -18.89
C ASN A 9 6.02 -32.84 -20.41
N PRO A 10 4.94 -32.53 -21.14
CA PRO A 10 4.84 -32.87 -22.56
C PRO A 10 5.83 -32.04 -23.39
N GLY A 11 6.54 -32.69 -24.31
CA GLY A 11 7.47 -32.04 -25.25
C GLY A 11 8.79 -31.54 -24.64
N ARG A 12 8.97 -31.64 -23.31
CA ARG A 12 10.18 -31.14 -22.63
C ARG A 12 11.36 -32.08 -22.88
N ARG A 13 12.53 -31.53 -23.21
CA ARG A 13 13.71 -32.35 -23.52
C ARG A 13 14.53 -32.64 -22.27
N PHE A 14 15.20 -33.79 -22.22
CA PHE A 14 16.06 -34.20 -21.11
C PHE A 14 17.25 -35.05 -21.58
N LEU A 15 18.26 -35.16 -20.72
CA LEU A 15 19.40 -36.06 -20.86
C LEU A 15 19.25 -37.20 -19.86
N ARG A 16 19.67 -38.40 -20.25
CA ARG A 16 19.85 -39.55 -19.36
C ARG A 16 21.03 -40.38 -19.83
N CYS A 17 21.56 -41.22 -18.93
CA CYS A 17 22.67 -42.12 -19.26
C CYS A 17 22.34 -43.04 -20.47
N PRO A 18 23.31 -43.23 -21.41
CA PRO A 18 23.23 -44.31 -22.37
C PRO A 18 23.41 -45.61 -21.59
N GLY A 19 22.36 -46.43 -21.46
CA GLY A 19 22.43 -47.62 -20.61
C GLY A 19 23.53 -48.58 -21.05
N VAL A 20 24.66 -48.63 -20.34
CA VAL A 20 25.73 -49.59 -20.58
C VAL A 20 25.53 -50.78 -19.64
N SER A 21 25.48 -51.99 -20.19
CA SER A 21 25.24 -53.22 -19.45
C SER A 21 26.26 -53.41 -18.32
N GLY A 22 25.76 -53.54 -17.08
CA GLY A 22 26.58 -53.84 -15.89
C GLY A 22 26.89 -52.65 -14.97
N ARG A 23 26.52 -51.40 -15.33
CA ARG A 23 26.59 -50.25 -14.41
C ARG A 23 25.22 -49.58 -14.30
N ARG A 24 24.70 -49.43 -13.07
CA ARG A 24 23.53 -48.58 -12.81
C ARG A 24 23.98 -47.13 -12.88
N CYS A 25 23.35 -46.36 -13.76
CA CYS A 25 23.52 -44.90 -13.82
C CYS A 25 22.15 -44.24 -13.73
N ASP A 26 22.00 -43.38 -12.72
CA ASP A 26 20.75 -42.67 -12.42
C ASP A 26 20.79 -41.20 -12.87
N PHE A 27 21.70 -40.86 -13.79
CA PHE A 27 21.79 -39.51 -14.32
C PHE A 27 20.54 -39.14 -15.14
N PHE A 28 19.91 -38.03 -14.76
CA PHE A 28 18.78 -37.41 -15.43
C PHE A 28 18.87 -35.89 -15.26
N GLU A 29 18.68 -35.13 -16.34
CA GLU A 29 18.66 -33.67 -16.30
C GLU A 29 17.71 -33.10 -17.36
N TRP A 30 16.90 -32.10 -17.01
CA TRP A 30 16.07 -31.39 -17.97
C TRP A 30 16.93 -30.47 -18.84
N VAL A 31 16.60 -30.36 -20.13
CA VAL A 31 17.24 -29.42 -21.04
C VAL A 31 16.25 -28.34 -21.40
N ASP A 32 16.54 -27.13 -20.95
CA ASP A 32 15.80 -25.96 -21.36
C ASP A 32 16.21 -25.56 -22.79
N PRO A 33 15.27 -25.02 -23.60
CA PRO A 33 15.58 -24.59 -24.95
C PRO A 33 16.61 -23.46 -24.94
N TYR A 34 17.51 -23.46 -25.92
CA TYR A 34 18.44 -22.35 -26.11
C TYR A 34 17.66 -21.06 -26.36
N ILE A 35 17.88 -20.07 -25.50
CA ILE A 35 17.40 -18.70 -25.68
C ILE A 35 18.55 -17.93 -26.32
N CYS A 36 18.32 -17.29 -27.47
CA CYS A 36 19.37 -16.50 -28.10
C CYS A 36 19.75 -15.29 -27.23
N ASP A 37 21.01 -14.86 -27.33
CA ASP A 37 21.58 -13.83 -26.46
C ASP A 37 20.75 -12.55 -26.43
N ARG A 38 20.20 -12.14 -27.58
CA ARG A 38 19.31 -10.98 -27.68
C ARG A 38 18.04 -11.16 -26.85
N ALA A 39 17.39 -12.32 -26.92
CA ALA A 39 16.17 -12.59 -26.17
C ALA A 39 16.47 -12.65 -24.66
N ALA A 40 17.57 -13.29 -24.27
CA ALA A 40 18.00 -13.34 -22.87
C ALA A 40 18.24 -11.93 -22.29
N GLN A 41 18.96 -11.07 -23.02
CA GLN A 41 19.21 -9.68 -22.62
C GLN A 41 17.91 -8.87 -22.48
N ILE A 42 16.97 -9.02 -23.42
CA ILE A 42 15.68 -8.34 -23.37
C ILE A 42 14.87 -8.80 -22.15
N ILE A 43 14.77 -10.11 -21.93
CA ILE A 43 14.02 -10.69 -20.80
C ILE A 43 14.58 -10.20 -19.47
N LEU A 44 15.91 -10.28 -19.29
CA LEU A 44 16.57 -9.82 -18.07
C LEU A 44 16.39 -8.30 -17.87
N GLY A 45 16.55 -7.51 -18.94
CA GLY A 45 16.34 -6.06 -18.86
C GLY A 45 14.90 -5.67 -18.53
N LEU A 46 13.91 -6.40 -19.06
CA LEU A 46 12.50 -6.20 -18.72
C LEU A 46 12.23 -6.59 -17.26
N LEU A 47 12.79 -7.70 -16.79
CA LEU A 47 12.63 -8.16 -15.41
C LEU A 47 13.15 -7.09 -14.42
N VAL A 48 14.35 -6.55 -14.66
CA VAL A 48 14.93 -5.50 -13.80
C VAL A 48 14.07 -4.22 -13.80
N ARG A 49 13.56 -3.82 -14.97
CA ARG A 49 12.65 -2.65 -15.03
C ARG A 49 11.34 -2.91 -14.29
N MET A 50 10.78 -4.11 -14.43
CA MET A 50 9.54 -4.48 -13.77
C MET A 50 9.70 -4.46 -12.24
N THR A 51 10.78 -5.05 -11.71
CA THR A 51 11.02 -5.03 -10.27
C THR A 51 11.24 -3.61 -9.73
N HIS A 52 11.93 -2.74 -10.48
CA HIS A 52 12.09 -1.34 -10.10
C HIS A 52 10.74 -0.59 -10.09
N VAL A 53 9.94 -0.75 -11.15
CA VAL A 53 8.61 -0.11 -11.24
C VAL A 53 7.67 -0.62 -10.15
N GLU A 54 7.67 -1.92 -9.89
CA GLU A 54 6.91 -2.50 -8.78
C GLU A 54 7.37 -1.98 -7.42
N GLY A 55 8.68 -1.83 -7.22
CA GLY A 55 9.24 -1.25 -5.99
C GLY A 55 8.76 0.18 -5.77
N HIS A 56 8.87 1.02 -6.79
CA HIS A 56 8.40 2.41 -6.71
C HIS A 56 6.89 2.51 -6.49
N ASN A 57 6.10 1.64 -7.13
CA ASN A 57 4.66 1.58 -6.90
C ASN A 57 4.32 1.20 -5.45
N ARG A 58 5.06 0.27 -4.83
CA ARG A 58 4.85 -0.10 -3.42
C ARG A 58 5.18 1.05 -2.47
N GLU A 59 6.25 1.79 -2.76
CA GLU A 59 6.64 2.96 -1.99
C GLU A 59 5.58 4.06 -2.09
N LEU A 60 5.14 4.39 -3.30
CA LEU A 60 4.05 5.36 -3.53
C LEU A 60 2.75 4.92 -2.85
N GLN A 61 2.41 3.63 -2.89
CA GLN A 61 1.25 3.10 -2.17
C GLN A 61 1.37 3.32 -0.67
N THR A 62 2.55 3.04 -0.09
CA THR A 62 2.81 3.24 1.34
C THR A 62 2.67 4.72 1.72
N GLN A 63 3.27 5.62 0.95
CA GLN A 63 3.14 7.07 1.15
C GLN A 63 1.68 7.54 1.06
N ASN A 64 0.95 7.08 0.04
CA ASN A 64 -0.47 7.42 -0.11
C ASN A 64 -1.30 6.95 1.08
N THR A 65 -1.08 5.73 1.58
CA THR A 65 -1.80 5.25 2.77
C THR A 65 -1.45 6.05 4.03
N GLY A 66 -0.19 6.47 4.18
CA GLY A 66 0.24 7.33 5.28
C GLY A 66 -0.42 8.70 5.23
N LEU A 67 -0.41 9.34 4.06
CA LEU A 67 -1.07 10.63 3.84
C LEU A 67 -2.59 10.53 4.02
N GLN A 68 -3.21 9.42 3.65
CA GLN A 68 -4.64 9.20 3.88
C GLN A 68 -4.98 9.16 5.38
N GLU A 69 -4.15 8.51 6.19
CA GLU A 69 -4.33 8.46 7.63
C GLU A 69 -4.07 9.83 8.29
N GLU A 70 -3.02 10.55 7.86
CA GLU A 70 -2.76 11.90 8.33
C GLU A 70 -3.94 12.84 8.02
N ASN A 71 -4.46 12.79 6.79
CA ASN A 71 -5.64 13.56 6.40
C ASN A 71 -6.87 13.20 7.25
N ARG A 72 -7.04 11.92 7.58
CA ARG A 72 -8.12 11.47 8.46
C ARG A 72 -7.98 12.07 9.87
N LEU A 73 -6.80 11.98 10.47
CA LEU A 73 -6.54 12.53 11.82
C LEU A 73 -6.70 14.05 11.85
N LEU A 74 -6.22 14.74 10.81
CA LEU A 74 -6.43 16.18 10.65
C LEU A 74 -7.92 16.52 10.58
N LEU A 75 -8.71 15.75 9.81
CA LEU A 75 -10.16 15.95 9.72
C LEU A 75 -10.85 15.77 11.08
N GLU A 76 -10.47 14.73 11.83
CA GLU A 76 -10.99 14.53 13.20
C GLU A 76 -10.61 15.69 14.13
N SER A 77 -9.40 16.21 14.01
CA SER A 77 -8.96 17.37 14.81
C SER A 77 -9.77 18.63 14.48
N LEU A 78 -10.07 18.86 13.20
CA LEU A 78 -10.89 19.98 12.74
C LEU A 78 -12.30 19.91 13.33
N ILE A 79 -12.93 18.74 13.29
CA ILE A 79 -14.28 18.52 13.86
C ILE A 79 -14.28 18.84 15.37
N ARG A 80 -13.25 18.40 16.11
CA ARG A 80 -13.14 18.68 17.55
C ARG A 80 -12.96 20.17 17.83
N LEU A 81 -12.11 20.84 17.06
CA LEU A 81 -11.89 22.29 17.19
C LEU A 81 -13.15 23.08 16.85
N GLU A 82 -13.90 22.67 15.82
CA GLU A 82 -15.17 23.28 15.47
C GLU A 82 -16.19 23.15 16.62
N ALA A 83 -16.32 21.96 17.21
CA ALA A 83 -17.20 21.73 18.36
C ALA A 83 -16.79 22.58 19.58
N ALA A 84 -15.49 22.64 19.88
CA ALA A 84 -14.96 23.47 20.97
C ALA A 84 -15.23 24.96 20.74
N ASN A 85 -15.00 25.45 19.52
CA ASN A 85 -15.25 26.83 19.14
C ASN A 85 -16.75 27.16 19.28
N LYS A 86 -17.64 26.29 18.80
CA LYS A 86 -19.09 26.44 18.94
C LYS A 86 -19.52 26.49 20.42
N SER A 87 -18.94 25.64 21.26
CA SER A 87 -19.18 25.67 22.71
C SER A 87 -18.72 26.99 23.35
N LEU A 88 -17.53 27.46 23.00
CA LEU A 88 -17.01 28.75 23.48
C LEU A 88 -17.91 29.91 23.03
N LEU A 89 -18.33 29.94 21.77
CA LEU A 89 -19.27 30.95 21.28
C LEU A 89 -20.58 30.95 22.06
N TYR A 90 -21.13 29.78 22.39
CA TYR A 90 -22.32 29.69 23.23
C TYR A 90 -22.07 30.27 24.63
N LYS A 91 -20.94 29.93 25.27
CA LYS A 91 -20.54 30.48 26.58
C LYS A 91 -20.39 32.00 26.52
N PHE A 92 -19.74 32.54 25.50
CA PHE A 92 -19.59 33.99 25.31
C PHE A 92 -20.94 34.68 25.13
N LYS A 93 -21.86 34.09 24.34
CA LYS A 93 -23.22 34.62 24.18
C LYS A 93 -23.99 34.64 25.51
N LEU A 94 -23.95 33.53 26.26
CA LEU A 94 -24.62 33.44 27.55
C LEU A 94 -24.07 34.47 28.55
N LEU A 95 -22.74 34.58 28.63
CA LEU A 95 -22.09 35.56 29.50
C LEU A 95 -22.49 36.99 29.17
N LYS A 96 -22.56 37.35 27.87
CA LYS A 96 -23.04 38.66 27.43
C LYS A 96 -24.49 38.90 27.87
N ILE A 97 -25.38 37.92 27.70
CA ILE A 97 -26.78 38.03 28.13
C ILE A 97 -26.86 38.24 29.65
N CYS A 98 -26.16 37.43 30.45
CA CYS A 98 -26.13 37.59 31.90
C CYS A 98 -25.62 38.98 32.31
N ALA A 99 -24.53 39.46 31.71
CA ALA A 99 -23.99 40.79 31.99
C ALA A 99 -24.99 41.90 31.66
N THR A 100 -25.69 41.80 30.51
CA THR A 100 -26.73 42.78 30.14
C THR A 100 -27.89 42.78 31.13
N ILE A 101 -28.36 41.61 31.60
CA ILE A 101 -29.44 41.51 32.58
C ILE A 101 -29.00 42.12 33.92
N CYS A 102 -27.78 41.80 34.40
CA CYS A 102 -27.24 42.37 35.63
C CYS A 102 -27.12 43.90 35.58
N LEU A 103 -26.65 44.44 34.45
CA LEU A 103 -26.55 45.89 34.24
C LEU A 103 -27.94 46.55 34.27
N LEU A 104 -28.93 45.97 33.60
CA LEU A 104 -30.30 46.50 33.61
C LEU A 104 -30.89 46.48 35.03
N ALA A 105 -30.77 45.36 35.75
CA ALA A 105 -31.27 45.26 37.12
C ALA A 105 -30.63 46.28 38.06
N TYR A 106 -29.32 46.51 37.92
CA TYR A 106 -28.61 47.52 38.70
C TYR A 106 -29.11 48.95 38.41
N VAL A 107 -29.35 49.28 37.13
CA VAL A 107 -29.91 50.59 36.75
C VAL A 107 -31.32 50.78 37.33
N PHE A 108 -32.19 49.76 37.27
CA PHE A 108 -33.53 49.83 37.86
C PHE A 108 -33.50 50.02 39.38
N TYR A 109 -32.57 49.36 40.07
CA TYR A 109 -32.38 49.50 41.51
C TYR A 109 -32.00 50.93 41.92
N ILE A 110 -31.16 51.62 41.14
CA ILE A 110 -30.76 53.01 41.43
C ILE A 110 -31.91 54.01 41.21
N MET A 111 -32.83 53.72 40.28
CA MET A 111 -33.94 54.63 39.95
C MET A 111 -35.18 54.48 40.83
N SER A 112 -35.20 53.52 41.77
CA SER A 112 -36.33 53.24 42.69
C SER A 112 -36.04 53.78 44.09
#